data_AF-A3YCT7-F1
#
_entry.id   AF-A3YCT7-F1
#
_cell.length_a   1.000
_cell.length_b   1.000
_cell.length_c   1.000
_cell.angle_alpha   90.00
_cell.angle_beta   90.00
_cell.angle_gamma   90.00
#
_symmetry.space_group_name_H-M   'P 1'
#
loop_
_entity.id
_entity.type
_entity.pdbx_description
1 polymer ?
#
loop_
_entity_poly.entity_id
_entity_poly.type
_entity_poly.pdbx_seq_one_letter_code
_entity_poly.pdbx_strand_id
1 'polypeptide(L)'
;MYRSGLPDLCWSPDCFNYAFELFKVPLAILALIFPAVALVASHHRSVQTAAQIEKAESQIVLTEAKNNFENYYKHQEYFHEYINNIKNRQTVEFEFFNIYGLYKKIHPKNNINKFETFVIDDGVLKQVSFFVFRFEKLLSEDSFDEINSMECYSNIYHIFNLLNINKIRVFSDSCWLEFITNEGLSVKNESEIDNFIIVMRNYIVIILNEIISFFSPDDVYITDLSSGFSTAYITWSKEQIIKQRLLEVEKENS
;
A
#
# COMPACT_ATOMS: atom_id res chain seq x y z
N MET A 1 -28.50 -91.42 33.51
CA MET A 1 -28.90 -90.59 34.66
C MET A 1 -28.18 -89.25 34.50
N TYR A 2 -28.89 -88.20 34.10
CA TYR A 2 -28.36 -86.86 33.89
C TYR A 2 -27.94 -86.22 35.22
N ARG A 3 -26.76 -85.61 35.28
CA ARG A 3 -26.54 -84.34 35.98
C ARG A 3 -25.40 -83.57 35.32
N SER A 4 -25.81 -82.63 34.49
CA SER A 4 -25.11 -81.39 34.16
C SER A 4 -24.55 -80.74 35.43
N GLY A 5 -23.23 -80.60 35.49
CA GLY A 5 -22.55 -79.74 36.46
C GLY A 5 -21.57 -78.87 35.69
N LEU A 6 -21.87 -77.58 35.56
CA LEU A 6 -20.84 -76.59 35.29
C LEU A 6 -19.71 -76.78 36.33
N PRO A 7 -18.44 -76.55 35.98
CA PRO A 7 -17.38 -76.58 36.97
C PRO A 7 -17.77 -75.66 38.12
N ASP A 8 -17.87 -76.21 39.34
CA ASP A 8 -18.27 -75.46 40.52
C ASP A 8 -17.35 -74.26 40.66
N LEU A 9 -17.95 -73.06 40.65
CA LEU A 9 -17.25 -71.80 40.75
C LEU A 9 -16.62 -71.73 42.15
N CYS A 10 -15.34 -72.07 42.22
CA CYS A 10 -14.57 -72.10 43.45
C CYS A 10 -14.06 -70.70 43.79
N TRP A 11 -14.56 -70.13 44.90
CA TRP A 11 -14.19 -68.80 45.41
C TRP A 11 -13.09 -68.83 46.49
N SER A 12 -12.36 -69.94 46.62
CA SER A 12 -11.24 -70.00 47.55
C SER A 12 -10.04 -69.21 47.01
N PRO A 13 -9.15 -68.71 47.88
CA PRO A 13 -7.92 -68.02 47.46
C PRO A 13 -7.08 -68.84 46.47
N ASP A 14 -7.02 -70.16 46.65
CA ASP A 14 -6.22 -71.06 45.80
C ASP A 14 -6.76 -71.16 44.37
N CYS A 15 -8.09 -71.19 44.21
CA CYS A 15 -8.73 -71.19 42.89
C CYS A 15 -8.56 -69.86 42.16
N PHE A 16 -8.61 -68.74 42.89
CA PHE A 16 -8.33 -67.42 42.33
C PHE A 16 -6.87 -67.30 41.87
N ASN A 17 -5.92 -67.79 42.66
CA ASN A 17 -4.50 -67.79 42.31
C ASN A 17 -4.23 -68.64 41.07
N TYR A 18 -4.83 -69.84 40.97
CA TYR A 18 -4.69 -70.70 39.79
C TYR A 18 -5.29 -70.05 38.53
N ALA A 19 -6.46 -69.42 38.63
CA ALA A 19 -7.05 -68.67 37.52
C ALA A 19 -6.16 -67.47 37.11
N PHE A 20 -5.60 -66.75 38.08
CA PHE A 20 -4.68 -65.64 37.81
C PHE A 20 -3.41 -66.11 37.12
N GLU A 21 -2.80 -67.22 37.54
CA GLU A 21 -1.65 -67.81 36.86
C GLU A 21 -1.96 -68.23 35.42
N LEU A 22 -3.12 -68.85 35.20
CA LEU A 22 -3.57 -69.27 33.87
C LEU A 22 -3.82 -68.06 32.94
N PHE A 23 -4.39 -66.97 33.46
CA PHE A 23 -4.76 -65.78 32.66
C PHE A 23 -3.71 -64.66 32.67
N LYS A 24 -2.61 -64.77 33.42
CA LYS A 24 -1.57 -63.72 33.54
C LYS A 24 -1.02 -63.27 32.18
N VAL A 25 -0.72 -64.22 31.29
CA VAL A 25 -0.18 -63.93 29.95
C VAL A 25 -1.25 -63.33 29.03
N PRO A 26 -2.46 -63.93 28.89
CA PRO A 26 -3.57 -63.29 28.17
C PRO A 26 -3.92 -61.88 28.65
N LEU A 27 -3.94 -61.64 29.97
CA LEU A 27 -4.23 -60.33 30.55
C LEU A 27 -3.12 -59.32 30.26
N ALA A 28 -1.85 -59.73 30.27
CA ALA A 28 -0.74 -58.86 29.90
C ALA A 28 -0.79 -58.45 28.42
N ILE A 29 -1.15 -59.38 27.52
CA ILE A 29 -1.35 -59.08 26.10
C ILE A 29 -2.54 -58.13 25.91
N LEU A 30 -3.65 -58.37 26.62
CA LEU A 30 -4.83 -57.50 26.57
C LEU A 30 -4.54 -56.10 27.11
N ALA A 31 -3.71 -56.00 28.14
CA ALA A 31 -3.23 -54.72 28.68
C ALA A 31 -2.38 -53.93 27.67
N LEU A 32 -1.60 -54.60 26.80
CA LEU A 32 -0.80 -53.94 25.76
C LEU A 32 -1.63 -53.36 24.61
N ILE A 33 -2.89 -53.77 24.45
CA ILE A 33 -3.78 -53.22 23.42
C ILE A 33 -4.01 -51.72 23.65
N PHE A 34 -4.18 -51.29 24.91
CA PHE A 34 -4.46 -49.88 25.21
C PHE A 34 -3.30 -48.94 24.82
N PRO A 35 -2.04 -49.19 25.23
CA PRO A 35 -0.89 -48.41 24.74
C PRO A 35 -0.71 -48.47 23.22
N ALA A 36 -0.93 -49.63 22.60
CA ALA A 36 -0.78 -49.77 21.15
C ALA A 36 -1.80 -48.93 20.38
N VAL A 37 -3.08 -48.95 20.80
CA VAL A 37 -4.14 -48.11 20.22
C VAL A 37 -3.86 -46.63 20.48
N ALA A 38 -3.40 -46.27 21.70
CA ALA A 38 -3.03 -44.90 22.02
C ALA A 38 -1.89 -44.38 21.12
N LEU A 39 -0.87 -45.20 20.86
CA LEU A 39 0.25 -44.88 19.98
C LEU A 39 -0.22 -44.68 18.53
N VAL A 40 -1.02 -45.61 17.99
CA VAL A 40 -1.57 -45.50 16.63
C VAL A 40 -2.45 -44.26 16.50
N ALA A 41 -3.31 -44.00 17.49
CA ALA A 41 -4.15 -42.82 17.51
C ALA A 41 -3.34 -41.52 17.56
N SER A 42 -2.27 -41.48 18.35
CA SER A 42 -1.35 -40.34 18.41
C SER A 42 -0.62 -40.11 17.08
N HIS A 43 -0.13 -41.19 16.46
CA HIS A 43 0.54 -41.12 15.16
C HIS A 43 -0.40 -40.61 14.06
N HIS A 44 -1.63 -41.13 13.98
CA HIS A 44 -2.62 -40.68 13.01
C HIS A 44 -2.96 -39.19 13.18
N ARG A 45 -3.12 -38.71 14.44
CA ARG A 45 -3.31 -37.27 14.70
C ARG A 45 -2.12 -36.45 14.21
N SER A 46 -0.89 -36.90 14.45
CA SER A 46 0.32 -36.20 13.99
C SER A 46 0.36 -36.09 12.45
N VAL A 47 0.06 -37.17 11.73
CA VAL A 47 -0.03 -37.16 10.25
C VAL A 47 -1.13 -36.22 9.77
N GLN A 48 -2.29 -36.22 10.42
CA GLN A 48 -3.38 -35.29 10.09
C GLN A 48 -2.99 -33.83 10.32
N THR A 49 -2.34 -33.51 11.45
CA THR A 49 -1.88 -32.15 11.74
C THR A 49 -0.84 -31.69 10.73
N ALA A 50 0.11 -32.56 10.35
CA ALA A 50 1.09 -32.22 9.30
C ALA A 50 0.40 -31.89 7.96
N ALA A 51 -0.57 -32.70 7.53
CA ALA A 51 -1.33 -32.44 6.31
C ALA A 51 -2.21 -31.18 6.40
N GLN A 52 -2.68 -30.82 7.60
CA GLN A 52 -3.41 -29.57 7.83
C GLN A 52 -2.50 -28.35 7.72
N ILE A 53 -1.29 -28.42 8.28
CA ILE A 53 -0.28 -27.34 8.18
C ILE A 53 0.09 -27.11 6.72
N GLU A 54 0.41 -28.17 5.97
CA GLU A 54 0.78 -28.06 4.56
C GLU A 54 -0.33 -27.39 3.72
N LYS A 55 -1.59 -27.77 3.96
CA LYS A 55 -2.74 -27.13 3.31
C LYS A 55 -2.89 -25.66 3.72
N ALA A 56 -2.67 -25.35 5.00
CA ALA A 56 -2.75 -23.98 5.50
C ALA A 56 -1.66 -23.11 4.87
N GLU A 57 -0.42 -23.57 4.81
CA GLU A 57 0.70 -22.88 4.15
C GLU A 57 0.39 -22.61 2.66
N SER A 58 -0.11 -23.62 1.95
CA SER A 58 -0.51 -23.48 0.55
C SER A 58 -1.64 -22.45 0.38
N GLN A 59 -2.61 -22.42 1.28
CA GLN A 59 -3.71 -21.45 1.28
C GLN A 59 -3.22 -20.03 1.59
N ILE A 60 -2.26 -19.86 2.50
CA ILE A 60 -1.65 -18.57 2.82
C ILE A 60 -1.02 -17.98 1.55
N VAL A 61 -0.17 -18.74 0.87
CA VAL A 61 0.52 -18.28 -0.35
C VAL A 61 -0.47 -17.87 -1.45
N LEU A 62 -1.52 -18.68 -1.68
CA LEU A 62 -2.55 -18.36 -2.68
C LEU A 62 -3.36 -17.12 -2.30
N THR A 63 -3.68 -16.98 -1.01
CA THR A 63 -4.44 -15.83 -0.50
C THR A 63 -3.61 -14.56 -0.56
N GLU A 64 -2.32 -14.61 -0.22
CA GLU A 64 -1.39 -13.48 -0.35
C GLU A 64 -1.27 -13.04 -1.81
N ALA A 65 -1.10 -13.98 -2.75
CA ALA A 65 -1.03 -13.66 -4.17
C ALA A 65 -2.32 -12.98 -4.68
N LYS A 66 -3.49 -13.51 -4.27
CA LYS A 66 -4.79 -12.92 -4.61
C LYS A 66 -4.95 -11.52 -4.00
N ASN A 67 -4.61 -11.35 -2.72
CA ASN A 67 -4.71 -10.07 -2.02
C ASN A 67 -3.79 -9.03 -2.66
N ASN A 68 -2.55 -9.38 -2.99
CA ASN A 68 -1.62 -8.47 -3.67
C ASN A 68 -2.13 -8.04 -5.03
N PHE A 69 -2.68 -8.97 -5.82
CA PHE A 69 -3.31 -8.67 -7.10
C PHE A 69 -4.49 -7.70 -6.92
N GLU A 70 -5.46 -8.04 -6.07
CA GLU A 70 -6.65 -7.20 -5.86
C GLU A 70 -6.30 -5.80 -5.33
N ASN A 71 -5.40 -5.73 -4.35
CA ASN A 71 -4.99 -4.47 -3.74
C ASN A 71 -4.21 -3.59 -4.73
N TYR A 72 -3.33 -4.19 -5.55
CA TYR A 72 -2.61 -3.45 -6.59
C TYR A 72 -3.56 -2.78 -7.57
N TYR A 73 -4.56 -3.50 -8.10
CA TYR A 73 -5.52 -2.93 -9.03
C TYR A 73 -6.46 -1.92 -8.37
N LYS A 74 -6.97 -2.20 -7.17
CA LYS A 74 -7.82 -1.26 -6.43
C LYS A 74 -7.10 0.05 -6.14
N HIS A 75 -5.85 0.00 -5.69
CA HIS A 75 -5.09 1.21 -5.41
C HIS A 75 -4.81 2.02 -6.68
N GLN A 76 -4.49 1.34 -7.79
CA GLN A 76 -4.32 1.96 -9.10
C GLN A 76 -5.62 2.61 -9.61
N GLU A 77 -6.78 1.97 -9.37
CA GLU A 77 -8.10 2.50 -9.71
C GLU A 77 -8.46 3.73 -8.86
N TYR A 78 -8.28 3.67 -7.55
CA TYR A 78 -8.50 4.81 -6.66
C TYR A 78 -7.61 5.99 -7.01
N PHE A 79 -6.33 5.76 -7.32
CA PHE A 79 -5.44 6.82 -7.80
C PHE A 79 -5.95 7.43 -9.10
N HIS A 80 -6.42 6.59 -10.03
CA HIS A 80 -6.95 7.06 -11.30
C HIS A 80 -8.20 7.93 -11.13
N GLU A 81 -9.15 7.48 -10.32
CA GLU A 81 -10.36 8.23 -9.99
C GLU A 81 -10.01 9.55 -9.30
N TYR A 82 -9.12 9.51 -8.31
CA TYR A 82 -8.68 10.69 -7.58
C TYR A 82 -8.05 11.75 -8.49
N ILE A 83 -7.12 11.36 -9.37
CA ILE A 83 -6.53 12.29 -10.36
C ILE A 83 -7.60 12.84 -11.31
N ASN A 84 -8.54 12.02 -11.77
CA ASN A 84 -9.63 12.51 -12.63
C ASN A 84 -10.53 13.54 -11.95
N ASN A 85 -10.75 13.41 -10.65
CA ASN A 85 -11.52 14.38 -9.87
C ASN A 85 -10.81 15.75 -9.75
N ILE A 86 -9.48 15.79 -9.87
CA ILE A 86 -8.69 17.03 -9.84
C ILE A 86 -8.67 17.73 -11.21
N LYS A 87 -8.85 16.99 -12.31
CA LYS A 87 -8.64 17.48 -13.68
C LYS A 87 -9.46 18.72 -14.07
N ASN A 88 -10.65 18.89 -13.51
CA ASN A 88 -11.61 19.90 -13.96
C ASN A 88 -12.00 20.85 -12.82
N ARG A 89 -11.24 21.94 -12.66
CA ARG A 89 -11.67 23.08 -11.84
C ARG A 89 -12.11 24.22 -12.75
N GLN A 90 -13.02 25.07 -12.27
CA GLN A 90 -13.68 26.11 -13.06
C GLN A 90 -12.73 27.00 -13.89
N THR A 91 -11.50 27.15 -13.43
CA THR A 91 -10.49 28.04 -13.99
C THR A 91 -9.29 27.32 -14.61
N VAL A 92 -9.14 26.00 -14.38
CA VAL A 92 -8.02 25.21 -14.93
C VAL A 92 -8.44 23.78 -15.24
N GLU A 93 -8.00 23.32 -16.40
CA GLU A 93 -8.22 21.96 -16.88
C GLU A 93 -6.89 21.26 -17.17
N PHE A 94 -6.72 20.05 -16.64
CA PHE A 94 -5.55 19.21 -16.85
C PHE A 94 -5.88 18.00 -17.69
N GLU A 95 -5.00 17.72 -18.66
CA GLU A 95 -4.98 16.50 -19.42
C GLU A 95 -3.66 15.77 -19.17
N PHE A 96 -3.75 14.53 -18.72
CA PHE A 96 -2.60 13.70 -18.40
C PHE A 96 -2.34 12.74 -19.55
N PHE A 97 -1.07 12.56 -19.95
CA PHE A 97 -0.68 11.62 -21.01
C PHE A 97 -1.03 10.18 -20.63
N ASN A 98 -0.66 9.80 -19.40
CA ASN A 98 -0.92 8.46 -18.86
C ASN A 98 -0.87 8.48 -17.33
N ILE A 99 -2.05 8.40 -16.70
CA ILE A 99 -2.18 8.35 -15.23
C ILE A 99 -1.55 7.07 -14.66
N TYR A 100 -1.66 5.94 -15.36
CA TYR A 100 -1.00 4.69 -14.94
C TYR A 100 0.52 4.81 -15.00
N GLY A 101 1.03 5.56 -15.98
CA GLY A 101 2.45 5.91 -16.06
C GLY A 101 2.89 6.76 -14.86
N LEU A 102 2.05 7.70 -14.41
CA LEU A 102 2.32 8.51 -13.23
C LEU A 102 2.31 7.65 -11.97
N TYR A 103 1.30 6.79 -11.82
CA TYR A 103 1.21 5.83 -10.72
C TYR A 103 2.47 4.97 -10.62
N LYS A 104 2.94 4.40 -11.74
CA LYS A 104 4.14 3.57 -11.78
C LYS A 104 5.42 4.35 -11.49
N LYS A 105 5.49 5.63 -11.86
CA LYS A 105 6.60 6.52 -11.49
C LYS A 105 6.65 6.76 -9.97
N ILE A 106 5.49 6.91 -9.33
CA ILE A 106 5.39 7.21 -7.89
C ILE A 106 5.51 5.93 -7.03
N HIS A 107 4.96 4.81 -7.50
CA HIS A 107 5.02 3.51 -6.83
C HIS A 107 5.77 2.46 -7.67
N PRO A 108 7.06 2.66 -8.01
CA PRO A 108 7.80 1.75 -8.88
C PRO A 108 8.01 0.35 -8.29
N LYS A 109 7.87 0.23 -6.96
CA LYS A 109 8.03 -1.04 -6.24
C LYS A 109 6.74 -1.88 -6.23
N ASN A 110 5.57 -1.26 -6.42
CA ASN A 110 4.30 -1.96 -6.40
C ASN A 110 4.08 -2.69 -7.73
N ASN A 111 3.66 -3.95 -7.63
CA ASN A 111 3.29 -4.79 -8.76
C ASN A 111 2.27 -5.86 -8.31
N ILE A 112 1.76 -6.65 -9.25
CA ILE A 112 0.76 -7.69 -8.98
C ILE A 112 1.18 -8.73 -7.94
N ASN A 113 2.48 -8.99 -7.79
CA ASN A 113 3.00 -9.99 -6.86
C ASN A 113 3.33 -9.39 -5.49
N LYS A 114 3.54 -8.07 -5.43
CA LYS A 114 3.99 -7.37 -4.25
C LYS A 114 3.37 -5.98 -4.19
N PHE A 115 2.48 -5.78 -3.21
CA PHE A 115 1.80 -4.53 -2.98
C PHE A 115 2.08 -3.99 -1.59
N GLU A 116 2.51 -2.73 -1.52
CA GLU A 116 2.74 -1.99 -0.28
C GLU A 116 2.03 -0.63 -0.39
N THR A 117 0.99 -0.39 0.43
CA THR A 117 0.13 0.81 0.32
C THR A 117 0.89 2.12 0.51
N PHE A 118 1.86 2.17 1.41
CA PHE A 118 2.52 3.43 1.84
C PHE A 118 3.95 3.56 1.33
N VAL A 119 4.36 2.73 0.37
CA VAL A 119 5.71 2.78 -0.18
C VAL A 119 5.71 3.64 -1.43
N ILE A 120 6.06 4.90 -1.20
CA ILE A 120 6.28 5.92 -2.22
C ILE A 120 7.77 5.94 -2.57
N ASP A 121 8.10 6.06 -3.85
CA ASP A 121 9.41 6.51 -4.27
C ASP A 121 9.45 8.03 -4.25
N ASP A 122 10.20 8.57 -3.29
CA ASP A 122 10.35 10.02 -3.13
C ASP A 122 11.19 10.65 -4.25
N GLY A 123 11.79 9.87 -5.16
CA GLY A 123 12.62 10.36 -6.24
C GLY A 123 11.88 11.28 -7.22
N VAL A 124 10.62 10.96 -7.55
CA VAL A 124 9.79 11.84 -8.40
C VAL A 124 9.40 13.09 -7.63
N LEU A 125 8.95 12.94 -6.38
CA LEU A 125 8.54 14.06 -5.54
C LEU A 125 9.69 15.03 -5.31
N LYS A 126 10.90 14.54 -4.98
CA LYS A 126 12.11 15.35 -4.82
C LYS A 126 12.47 16.14 -6.07
N GLN A 127 12.37 15.51 -7.24
CA GLN A 127 12.63 16.20 -8.50
C GLN A 127 11.59 17.30 -8.74
N VAL A 128 10.31 17.01 -8.51
CA VAL A 128 9.27 18.02 -8.66
C VAL A 128 9.48 19.17 -7.67
N SER A 129 9.75 18.89 -6.39
CA SER A 129 10.05 19.90 -5.38
C SER A 129 11.26 20.76 -5.74
N PHE A 130 12.29 20.17 -6.34
CA PHE A 130 13.45 20.91 -6.82
C PHE A 130 13.07 21.93 -7.91
N PHE A 131 12.27 21.53 -8.90
CA PHE A 131 11.82 22.45 -9.96
C PHE A 131 10.85 23.51 -9.43
N VAL A 132 9.98 23.16 -8.50
CA VAL A 132 9.07 24.12 -7.83
C VAL A 132 9.88 25.16 -7.05
N PHE A 133 10.89 24.73 -6.29
CA PHE A 133 11.75 25.64 -5.55
C PHE A 133 12.49 26.62 -6.49
N ARG A 134 13.03 26.13 -7.60
CA ARG A 134 13.66 27.00 -8.62
C ARG A 134 12.65 27.98 -9.21
N PHE A 135 11.46 27.49 -9.54
CA PHE A 135 10.39 28.30 -10.10
C PHE A 135 9.96 29.43 -9.14
N GLU A 136 9.72 29.12 -7.86
CA GLU A 136 9.39 30.13 -6.84
C GLU A 136 10.52 31.14 -6.62
N LYS A 137 11.78 30.67 -6.61
CA LYS A 137 12.94 31.56 -6.47
C LYS A 137 12.99 32.60 -7.59
N LEU A 138 12.80 32.18 -8.84
CA LEU A 138 12.80 33.08 -10.00
C LEU A 138 11.66 34.10 -9.94
N LEU A 139 10.50 33.72 -9.39
CA LEU A 139 9.37 34.64 -9.21
C LEU A 139 9.56 35.64 -8.06
N SER A 140 10.47 35.35 -7.13
CA SER A 140 10.77 36.22 -5.99
C SER A 140 11.83 37.29 -6.26
N GLU A 141 12.45 37.28 -7.44
CA GLU A 141 13.47 38.25 -7.82
C GLU A 141 12.83 39.59 -8.24
N ASP A 142 13.38 40.71 -7.77
CA ASP A 142 12.82 42.07 -7.94
C ASP A 142 12.71 42.55 -9.41
N SER A 143 13.31 41.84 -10.36
CA SER A 143 13.24 42.10 -11.79
C SER A 143 12.85 40.83 -12.56
N PHE A 144 11.59 40.79 -13.01
CA PHE A 144 11.11 39.73 -13.90
C PHE A 144 11.50 40.09 -15.34
N ASP A 145 12.72 39.70 -15.72
CA ASP A 145 13.28 39.94 -17.06
C ASP A 145 13.02 38.73 -17.99
N GLU A 146 13.17 38.90 -19.31
CA GLU A 146 12.91 37.87 -20.34
C GLU A 146 13.64 36.53 -20.08
N ILE A 147 14.84 36.58 -19.50
CA ILE A 147 15.63 35.40 -19.10
C ILE A 147 14.92 34.61 -17.98
N ASN A 148 14.34 35.32 -17.00
CA ASN A 148 13.61 34.71 -15.90
C ASN A 148 12.30 34.07 -16.39
N SER A 149 11.61 34.68 -17.36
CA SER A 149 10.42 34.09 -18.00
C SER A 149 10.72 32.77 -18.70
N MET A 150 11.82 32.70 -19.47
CA MET A 150 12.22 31.47 -20.17
C MET A 150 12.64 30.36 -19.20
N GLU A 151 13.34 30.70 -18.11
CA GLU A 151 13.72 29.72 -17.09
C GLU A 151 12.52 29.23 -16.29
N CYS A 152 11.57 30.11 -15.95
CA CYS A 152 10.27 29.75 -15.38
C CYS A 152 9.52 28.76 -16.27
N TYR A 153 9.48 29.03 -17.57
CA TYR A 153 8.86 28.14 -18.55
C TYR A 153 9.51 26.75 -18.58
N SER A 154 10.84 26.70 -18.58
CA SER A 154 11.58 25.44 -18.52
C SER A 154 11.27 24.64 -17.24
N ASN A 155 11.16 25.31 -16.09
CA ASN A 155 10.79 24.65 -14.83
C ASN A 155 9.36 24.10 -14.89
N ILE A 156 8.39 24.85 -15.42
CA ILE A 156 7.01 24.39 -15.63
C ILE A 156 6.98 23.15 -16.52
N TYR A 157 7.69 23.18 -17.65
CA TYR A 157 7.81 22.05 -18.58
C TYR A 157 8.37 20.79 -17.88
N HIS A 158 9.42 20.92 -17.08
CA HIS A 158 9.98 19.79 -16.33
C HIS A 158 9.00 19.24 -15.29
N ILE A 159 8.30 20.10 -14.56
CA ILE A 159 7.27 19.68 -13.60
C ILE A 159 6.18 18.88 -14.30
N PHE A 160 5.67 19.36 -15.43
CA PHE A 160 4.61 18.68 -16.18
C PHE A 160 5.05 17.32 -16.71
N ASN A 161 6.26 17.23 -17.26
CA ASN A 161 6.82 15.96 -17.72
C ASN A 161 7.00 14.94 -16.58
N LEU A 162 7.42 15.39 -15.40
CA LEU A 162 7.53 14.52 -14.23
C LEU A 162 6.15 14.01 -13.80
N LEU A 163 5.14 14.88 -13.83
CA LEU A 163 3.75 14.59 -13.47
C LEU A 163 2.94 13.93 -14.60
N ASN A 164 3.53 13.64 -15.76
CA ASN A 164 2.83 13.15 -16.97
C ASN A 164 1.63 14.03 -17.40
N ILE A 165 1.72 15.35 -17.20
CA ILE A 165 0.74 16.31 -17.71
C ILE A 165 1.08 16.59 -19.17
N ASN A 166 0.11 16.35 -20.06
CA ASN A 166 0.23 16.56 -21.50
C ASN A 166 -0.22 17.97 -21.90
N LYS A 167 -1.31 18.43 -21.29
CA LYS A 167 -1.94 19.68 -21.65
C LYS A 167 -2.57 20.31 -20.43
N ILE A 168 -2.46 21.63 -20.35
CA ILE A 168 -3.18 22.44 -19.37
C ILE A 168 -3.88 23.58 -20.10
N ARG A 169 -5.13 23.84 -19.71
CA ARG A 169 -5.87 25.02 -20.10
C ARG A 169 -6.14 25.85 -18.86
N VAL A 170 -5.83 27.14 -18.95
CA VAL A 170 -5.98 28.09 -17.85
C VAL A 170 -6.87 29.22 -18.32
N PHE A 171 -7.93 29.52 -17.57
CA PHE A 171 -8.80 30.65 -17.86
C PHE A 171 -8.23 31.91 -17.20
N SER A 172 -7.85 32.88 -18.03
CA SER A 172 -7.29 34.17 -17.61
C SER A 172 -7.84 35.27 -18.52
N ASP A 173 -8.17 36.43 -17.95
CA ASP A 173 -8.62 37.63 -18.69
C ASP A 173 -9.71 37.37 -19.75
N SER A 174 -10.69 36.52 -19.41
CA SER A 174 -11.82 36.13 -20.28
C SER A 174 -11.45 35.24 -21.47
N CYS A 175 -10.26 34.64 -21.49
CA CYS A 175 -9.83 33.69 -22.51
C CYS A 175 -9.18 32.43 -21.92
N TRP A 176 -9.09 31.36 -22.71
CA TRP A 176 -8.35 30.15 -22.35
C TRP A 176 -6.94 30.22 -22.92
N LEU A 177 -5.95 30.22 -22.03
CA LEU A 177 -4.55 30.02 -22.35
C LEU A 177 -4.26 28.52 -22.35
N GLU A 178 -3.57 28.03 -23.37
CA GLU A 178 -3.30 26.61 -23.54
C GLU A 178 -1.79 26.36 -23.60
N PHE A 179 -1.34 25.42 -22.79
CA PHE A 179 0.02 24.89 -22.85
C PHE A 179 -0.06 23.41 -23.17
N ILE A 180 0.66 22.99 -24.19
CA ILE A 180 0.82 21.59 -24.57
C ILE A 180 2.29 21.26 -24.43
N THR A 181 2.62 20.22 -23.66
CA THR A 181 4.00 19.90 -23.32
C THR A 181 4.87 19.69 -24.57
N ASN A 182 4.32 19.18 -25.67
CA ASN A 182 5.06 18.96 -26.92
C ASN A 182 5.01 20.13 -27.92
N GLU A 183 4.10 21.08 -27.77
CA GLU A 183 3.88 22.17 -28.74
C GLU A 183 4.18 23.57 -28.15
N GLY A 184 4.34 23.62 -26.84
CA GLY A 184 4.59 24.83 -26.09
C GLY A 184 3.32 25.61 -25.75
N LEU A 185 3.48 26.91 -25.50
CA LEU A 185 2.39 27.82 -25.17
C LEU A 185 1.72 28.32 -26.46
N SER A 186 0.39 28.33 -26.54
CA SER A 186 -0.35 28.79 -27.73
C SER A 186 -0.38 30.32 -27.93
N VAL A 187 0.40 31.03 -27.12
CA VAL A 187 0.29 32.46 -26.81
C VAL A 187 1.21 33.30 -27.69
N LYS A 188 0.81 34.53 -28.02
CA LYS A 188 1.49 35.35 -29.05
C LYS A 188 2.25 36.55 -28.51
N ASN A 189 1.96 37.02 -27.30
CA ASN A 189 2.56 38.24 -26.74
C ASN A 189 3.19 38.01 -25.35
N GLU A 190 4.24 38.77 -25.03
CA GLU A 190 5.04 38.65 -23.80
C GLU A 190 4.22 38.83 -22.51
N SER A 191 3.31 39.81 -22.47
CA SER A 191 2.40 40.04 -21.33
C SER A 191 1.48 38.85 -21.02
N GLU A 192 1.13 38.04 -22.02
CA GLU A 192 0.30 36.86 -21.83
C GLU A 192 1.12 35.68 -21.24
N ILE A 193 2.43 35.66 -21.49
CA ILE A 193 3.38 34.68 -20.91
C ILE A 193 3.54 34.95 -19.42
N ASP A 194 3.74 36.21 -19.02
CA ASP A 194 3.88 36.58 -17.62
C ASP A 194 2.62 36.26 -16.82
N ASN A 195 1.44 36.60 -17.38
CA ASN A 195 0.16 36.24 -16.80
C ASN A 195 0.01 34.71 -16.70
N PHE A 196 0.38 33.95 -17.73
CA PHE A 196 0.38 32.49 -17.66
C PHE A 196 1.27 31.97 -16.51
N ILE A 197 2.51 32.46 -16.39
CA ILE A 197 3.45 32.03 -15.35
C ILE A 197 2.90 32.30 -13.94
N ILE A 198 2.36 33.50 -13.70
CA ILE A 198 1.77 33.87 -12.41
C ILE A 198 0.60 32.96 -12.07
N VAL A 199 -0.29 32.70 -13.04
CA VAL A 199 -1.43 31.84 -12.81
C VAL A 199 -0.96 30.40 -12.56
N MET A 200 0.01 29.92 -13.34
CA MET A 200 0.60 28.59 -13.20
C MET A 200 1.18 28.32 -11.81
N ARG A 201 1.82 29.31 -11.20
CA ARG A 201 2.37 29.22 -9.85
C ARG A 201 1.35 28.67 -8.85
N ASN A 202 0.18 29.29 -8.81
CA ASN A 202 -0.88 28.91 -7.86
C ASN A 202 -1.37 27.48 -8.13
N TYR A 203 -1.50 27.09 -9.40
CA TYR A 203 -2.00 25.76 -9.75
C TYR A 203 -0.99 24.64 -9.54
N ILE A 204 0.29 24.87 -9.78
CA ILE A 204 1.33 23.86 -9.52
C ILE A 204 1.30 23.47 -8.04
N VAL A 205 1.23 24.45 -7.13
CA VAL A 205 1.13 24.19 -5.70
C VAL A 205 -0.13 23.39 -5.36
N ILE A 206 -1.29 23.76 -5.93
CA ILE A 206 -2.55 23.05 -5.71
C ILE A 206 -2.45 21.60 -6.17
N ILE A 207 -2.02 21.34 -7.41
CA ILE A 207 -1.88 19.97 -7.94
C ILE A 207 -0.96 19.14 -7.06
N LEU A 208 0.15 19.71 -6.61
CA LEU A 208 1.10 18.99 -5.80
C LEU A 208 0.55 18.64 -4.44
N ASN A 209 -0.17 19.57 -3.80
CA ASN A 209 -0.87 19.29 -2.56
C ASN A 209 -1.87 18.15 -2.72
N GLU A 210 -2.64 18.13 -3.79
CA GLU A 210 -3.62 17.06 -4.05
C GLU A 210 -2.92 15.73 -4.34
N ILE A 211 -1.88 15.72 -5.18
CA ILE A 211 -1.10 14.52 -5.45
C ILE A 211 -0.49 13.99 -4.15
N ILE A 212 0.06 14.85 -3.29
CA ILE A 212 0.65 14.46 -1.99
C ILE A 212 -0.41 13.98 -1.01
N SER A 213 -1.57 14.63 -0.93
CA SER A 213 -2.63 14.29 0.03
C SER A 213 -3.26 12.93 -0.26
N PHE A 214 -3.26 12.48 -1.52
CA PHE A 214 -3.61 11.10 -1.86
C PHE A 214 -2.70 10.09 -1.15
N PHE A 215 -1.41 10.40 -1.02
CA PHE A 215 -0.44 9.47 -0.44
C PHE A 215 -0.30 9.58 1.07
N SER A 216 -0.45 10.77 1.63
CA SER A 216 -0.43 11.00 3.06
C SER A 216 -1.54 11.98 3.46
N PRO A 217 -2.74 11.47 3.78
CA PRO A 217 -3.88 12.32 4.11
C PRO A 217 -3.66 13.15 5.38
N ASP A 218 -2.75 12.72 6.27
CA ASP A 218 -2.46 13.38 7.55
C ASP A 218 -1.27 14.36 7.49
N ASP A 219 -0.47 14.38 6.40
CA ASP A 219 0.74 15.22 6.26
C ASP A 219 0.53 16.46 5.36
N VAL A 220 -0.70 16.95 5.22
CA VAL A 220 -0.98 18.12 4.37
C VAL A 220 -0.69 19.42 5.11
N TYR A 221 0.48 20.02 4.89
CA TYR A 221 0.66 21.46 5.03
C TYR A 221 1.74 22.00 4.06
N ILE A 222 1.35 22.31 2.82
CA ILE A 222 1.92 23.47 2.12
C ILE A 222 0.95 24.63 2.33
N THR A 223 0.86 25.14 3.56
CA THR A 223 0.00 26.30 3.88
C THR A 223 0.76 27.59 4.12
N ASP A 224 2.07 27.64 3.90
CA ASP A 224 2.84 28.89 4.05
C ASP A 224 3.78 29.14 2.86
N LEU A 225 3.18 29.41 1.69
CA LEU A 225 3.88 30.00 0.54
C LEU A 225 3.43 31.45 0.24
N SER A 226 2.49 31.98 1.04
CA SER A 226 2.01 33.37 0.95
C SER A 226 2.63 34.29 2.00
N SER A 227 3.24 33.75 3.06
CA SER A 227 4.03 34.51 4.03
C SER A 227 5.53 34.27 3.73
N GLY A 228 6.27 35.35 3.49
CA GLY A 228 7.60 35.32 2.92
C GLY A 228 8.56 34.32 3.60
N PHE A 229 9.36 33.66 2.77
CA PHE A 229 10.55 32.88 3.16
C PHE A 229 10.39 32.07 4.45
N SER A 230 9.66 30.95 4.40
CA SER A 230 9.80 29.90 5.39
C SER A 230 9.82 28.53 4.74
N THR A 231 10.97 27.89 4.87
CA THR A 231 11.25 26.48 4.60
C THR A 231 10.24 25.54 5.28
N ALA A 232 9.15 25.21 4.60
CA ALA A 232 8.47 23.94 4.81
C ALA A 232 9.23 22.87 4.00
N TYR A 233 10.34 22.41 4.57
CA TYR A 233 10.99 21.20 4.08
C TYR A 233 9.95 20.09 4.06
N ILE A 234 9.87 19.36 2.95
CA ILE A 234 9.18 18.07 2.91
C ILE A 234 10.01 17.09 3.75
N THR A 235 9.94 17.18 5.07
CA THR A 235 10.56 16.24 5.99
C THR A 235 9.65 15.03 6.13
N TRP A 236 9.80 14.07 5.21
CA TRP A 236 9.27 12.72 5.40
C TRP A 236 10.07 12.02 6.50
N SER A 237 9.52 11.95 7.72
CA SER A 237 10.04 11.01 8.72
C SER A 237 9.20 9.74 8.71
N LYS A 238 9.72 8.70 8.03
CA LYS A 238 9.20 7.32 8.10
C LYS A 238 8.99 6.85 9.55
N GLU A 239 9.77 7.36 10.50
CA GLU A 239 9.68 7.02 11.92
C GLU A 239 8.44 7.61 12.61
N GLN A 240 7.94 8.77 12.19
CA GLN A 240 6.75 9.39 12.79
C GLN A 240 5.49 8.60 12.40
N ILE A 241 5.38 8.23 11.11
CA ILE A 241 4.27 7.46 10.54
C ILE A 241 4.20 6.04 11.14
N ILE A 242 5.35 5.38 11.33
CA ILE A 242 5.39 4.04 11.94
C ILE A 242 5.05 4.10 13.44
N LYS A 243 5.51 5.13 14.17
CA LYS A 243 5.22 5.28 15.61
C LYS A 243 3.74 5.58 15.88
N GLN A 244 3.10 6.42 15.08
CA GLN A 244 1.67 6.73 15.23
C GLN A 244 0.80 5.49 15.02
N ARG A 245 1.11 4.67 14.00
CA ARG A 245 0.36 3.44 13.72
C ARG A 245 0.57 2.33 14.74
N LEU A 246 1.78 2.19 15.29
CA LEU A 246 2.01 1.24 16.37
C LEU A 246 1.21 1.62 17.63
N LEU A 247 1.08 2.92 17.92
CA LEU A 247 0.29 3.43 19.04
C LEU A 247 -1.23 3.29 18.85
N GLU A 248 -1.72 3.38 17.61
CA GLU A 248 -3.14 3.17 17.29
C GLU A 248 -3.52 1.69 17.36
N VAL A 249 -2.66 0.79 16.85
CA VAL A 249 -2.86 -0.66 16.96
C VAL A 249 -2.77 -1.15 18.41
N GLU A 250 -1.93 -0.55 19.25
CA GLU A 250 -1.89 -0.87 20.69
C GLU A 250 -3.15 -0.41 21.43
N LYS A 251 -3.75 0.73 21.04
CA LYS A 251 -5.01 1.22 21.62
C LYS A 251 -6.24 0.42 21.20
N GLU A 252 -6.25 -0.17 20.01
CA GLU A 252 -7.34 -1.03 19.55
C GLU A 252 -7.30 -2.43 20.18
N ASN A 253 -6.15 -2.84 20.71
CA ASN A 253 -5.94 -4.15 21.33
C ASN A 253 -5.88 -4.11 22.88
N SER A 254 -6.09 -2.95 23.49
CA SER A 254 -6.13 -2.73 24.95
C SER A 254 -7.54 -2.38 25.43
#